data_AF-A0A9D5VMU3-F1
#
_entry.id   AF-A0A9D5VMU3-F1
#
_cell.length_a   1.000
_cell.length_b   1.000
_cell.length_c   1.000
_cell.angle_alpha   90.00
_cell.angle_beta   90.00
_cell.angle_gamma   90.00
#
_symmetry.space_group_name_H-M   'P 1'
#
loop_
_entity.id
_entity.type
_entity.pdbx_description
1 polymer ?
#
loop_
_entity_poly.entity_id
_entity_poly.type
_entity_poly.pdbx_seq_one_letter_code
_entity_poly.pdbx_strand_id
1 'polypeptide(L)'
;MKSLNIFLVLSFFFFTLSTLEALKAAEERFNLTPPGDSNPNQIKFTLGYSLGTHVGKVYAGTGFVTLEAGQLETLRGEFHIPIAAIRTGNDATRDCHLRESLGLNYQLADYPARHICDSNDMLPETGGASIKYPWIHFTIDKSVLLSSESDFATTRKAQIRIFGTWEMHGQKFSSDYPFSVEFSQDGSSFTTKGDLVLNFDDFGIQVKPVRVFGFSLSVDEMIKLKLNLLMKKVGN
;
A
#
# COMPACT_ATOMS: atom_id res chain seq x y z
N MET A 1 -20.35 16.97 -69.59
CA MET A 1 -20.73 16.98 -68.15
C MET A 1 -20.60 15.56 -67.64
N LYS A 2 -19.60 15.28 -66.79
CA LYS A 2 -19.40 13.97 -66.14
C LYS A 2 -19.47 14.20 -64.63
N SER A 3 -20.56 13.74 -64.03
CA SER A 3 -20.81 13.75 -62.59
C SER A 3 -19.90 12.73 -61.92
N LEU A 4 -18.93 13.23 -61.15
CA LEU A 4 -17.98 12.42 -60.38
C LEU A 4 -18.69 11.91 -59.10
N ASN A 5 -18.64 10.59 -58.89
CA ASN A 5 -19.26 9.87 -57.79
C ASN A 5 -18.74 10.33 -56.41
N ILE A 6 -19.47 11.25 -55.76
CA ILE A 6 -19.26 11.70 -54.38
C ILE A 6 -19.59 10.60 -53.35
N PHE A 7 -20.32 9.55 -53.75
CA PHE A 7 -20.74 8.48 -52.84
C PHE A 7 -19.65 7.50 -52.40
N LEU A 8 -18.47 7.49 -53.04
CA LEU A 8 -17.39 6.53 -52.72
C LEU A 8 -16.41 7.03 -51.64
N VAL A 9 -16.40 8.33 -51.33
CA VAL A 9 -15.44 8.94 -50.38
C VAL A 9 -15.97 8.93 -48.95
N LEU A 10 -17.31 8.91 -48.75
CA LEU A 10 -17.90 8.85 -47.40
C LEU A 10 -17.84 7.46 -46.76
N SER A 11 -17.84 6.37 -47.55
CA SER A 11 -17.81 5.00 -47.03
C SER A 11 -16.43 4.54 -46.55
N PHE A 12 -15.35 5.20 -46.98
CA PHE A 12 -14.00 4.95 -46.47
C PHE A 12 -13.73 5.66 -45.13
N PHE A 13 -14.37 6.82 -44.89
CA PHE A 13 -14.17 7.59 -43.66
C PHE A 13 -14.87 6.98 -42.44
N PHE A 14 -15.99 6.28 -42.66
CA PHE A 14 -16.69 5.55 -41.59
C PHE A 14 -16.08 4.19 -41.23
N PHE A 15 -15.15 3.66 -42.05
CA PHE A 15 -14.47 2.40 -41.75
C PHE A 15 -13.15 2.57 -40.97
N THR A 16 -12.55 3.77 -41.00
CA THR A 16 -11.30 4.06 -40.26
C THR A 16 -11.52 4.57 -38.85
N LEU A 17 -12.71 5.08 -38.52
CA LEU A 17 -13.01 5.54 -37.15
C LEU A 17 -13.37 4.37 -36.22
N SER A 18 -13.90 3.28 -36.77
CA SER A 18 -14.37 2.10 -36.03
C SER A 18 -13.25 1.17 -35.53
N THR A 19 -12.02 1.33 -36.03
CA THR A 19 -10.86 0.54 -35.59
C THR A 19 -10.03 1.24 -34.52
N LEU A 20 -10.17 2.56 -34.35
CA LEU A 20 -9.46 3.30 -33.30
C LEU A 20 -10.08 3.08 -31.91
N GLU A 21 -11.39 2.82 -31.84
CA GLU A 21 -12.09 2.50 -30.59
C GLU A 21 -11.84 1.05 -30.11
N ALA A 22 -11.32 0.18 -30.97
CA ALA A 22 -11.14 -1.25 -30.69
C ALA A 22 -9.77 -1.64 -30.08
N LEU A 23 -8.89 -0.66 -29.81
CA LEU A 23 -7.60 -0.87 -29.14
C LEU A 23 -7.49 -0.06 -27.85
N LYS A 24 -8.60 0.11 -27.12
CA LYS A 24 -8.47 0.31 -25.67
C LYS A 24 -7.70 -0.89 -25.14
N ALA A 25 -6.46 -0.65 -24.70
CA ALA A 25 -5.66 -1.67 -24.05
C ALA A 25 -6.51 -2.27 -22.93
N ALA A 26 -6.65 -3.60 -22.93
CA ALA A 26 -7.46 -4.28 -21.94
C ALA A 26 -6.95 -3.92 -20.54
N GLU A 27 -7.85 -3.47 -19.67
CA GLU A 27 -7.52 -3.26 -18.26
C GLU A 27 -7.20 -4.61 -17.64
N GLU A 28 -5.99 -4.73 -17.09
CA GLU A 28 -5.53 -5.92 -16.42
C GLU A 28 -5.60 -5.71 -14.91
N ARG A 29 -6.21 -6.66 -14.19
CA ARG A 29 -6.26 -6.63 -12.73
C ARG A 29 -5.24 -7.59 -12.13
N PHE A 30 -4.51 -7.11 -11.13
CA PHE A 30 -3.60 -7.90 -10.33
C PHE A 30 -3.98 -7.82 -8.86
N ASN A 31 -4.10 -8.96 -8.20
CA ASN A 31 -4.37 -9.03 -6.76
C ASN A 31 -3.07 -9.21 -5.98
N LEU A 32 -3.00 -8.59 -4.81
CA LEU A 32 -1.92 -8.81 -3.85
C LEU A 32 -1.95 -10.26 -3.38
N THR A 33 -0.84 -10.98 -3.58
CA THR A 33 -0.64 -12.28 -2.90
C THR A 33 -0.48 -12.00 -1.42
N PRO A 34 -1.17 -12.66 -0.47
CA PRO A 34 -1.01 -12.36 0.95
C PRO A 34 0.46 -12.42 1.42
N PRO A 35 0.92 -11.47 2.26
CA PRO A 35 2.25 -11.53 2.85
C PRO A 35 2.44 -12.82 3.67
N GLY A 36 3.62 -13.42 3.65
CA GLY A 36 3.90 -14.61 4.44
C GLY A 36 5.39 -14.98 4.46
N ASP A 37 5.81 -15.72 5.49
CA ASP A 37 7.23 -16.06 5.67
C ASP A 37 7.81 -16.95 4.55
N SER A 38 6.95 -17.68 3.84
CA SER A 38 7.33 -18.59 2.75
C SER A 38 7.31 -17.97 1.36
N ASN A 39 6.90 -16.72 1.22
CA ASN A 39 6.76 -16.07 -0.09
C ASN A 39 7.52 -14.72 -0.13
N PRO A 40 7.87 -14.22 -1.32
CA PRO A 40 8.63 -12.99 -1.44
C PRO A 40 7.83 -11.75 -0.99
N ASN A 41 6.50 -11.85 -0.81
CA ASN A 41 5.69 -10.73 -0.36
C ASN A 41 5.94 -10.44 1.13
N GLN A 42 6.58 -9.31 1.40
CA GLN A 42 6.93 -8.86 2.73
C GLN A 42 6.72 -7.35 2.86
N ILE A 43 6.01 -6.97 3.92
CA ILE A 43 5.94 -5.59 4.41
C ILE A 43 6.65 -5.61 5.75
N LYS A 44 7.81 -4.97 5.82
CA LYS A 44 8.58 -4.82 7.05
C LYS A 44 8.54 -3.38 7.50
N PHE A 45 8.61 -3.18 8.80
CA PHE A 45 8.73 -1.85 9.38
C PHE A 45 9.82 -1.80 10.43
N THR A 46 10.37 -0.61 10.65
CA THR A 46 11.35 -0.32 11.68
C THR A 46 10.92 0.92 12.44
N LEU A 47 10.85 0.79 13.77
CA LEU A 47 10.57 1.86 14.72
C LEU A 47 11.87 2.23 15.43
N GLY A 48 12.25 3.50 15.39
CA GLY A 48 13.36 4.04 16.15
C GLY A 48 12.97 4.29 17.61
N TYR A 49 13.91 4.13 18.52
CA TYR A 49 13.80 4.53 19.92
C TYR A 49 15.10 5.21 20.32
N SER A 50 15.05 6.05 21.36
CA SER A 50 16.25 6.71 21.90
C SER A 50 17.38 5.76 22.27
N LEU A 51 17.09 4.46 22.53
CA LEU A 51 18.08 3.42 22.86
C LEU A 51 18.04 2.18 21.95
N GLY A 52 17.53 2.28 20.71
CA GLY A 52 17.59 1.15 19.78
C GLY A 52 16.57 1.20 18.65
N THR A 53 16.30 0.05 18.03
CA THR A 53 15.26 -0.09 17.00
C THR A 53 14.48 -1.38 17.22
N HIS A 54 13.20 -1.37 16.87
CA HIS A 54 12.40 -2.57 16.74
C HIS A 54 12.01 -2.80 15.30
N VAL A 55 12.11 -4.05 14.85
CA VAL A 55 11.71 -4.46 13.51
C VAL A 55 10.44 -5.29 13.65
N GLY A 56 9.47 -5.03 12.79
CA GLY A 56 8.27 -5.84 12.67
C GLY A 56 7.90 -6.13 11.23
N LYS A 57 6.83 -6.90 11.07
CA LYS A 57 6.29 -7.33 9.78
C LYS A 57 4.76 -7.35 9.79
N VAL A 58 4.20 -7.33 8.60
CA VAL A 58 2.77 -7.58 8.38
C VAL A 58 2.57 -9.00 7.85
N TYR A 59 1.64 -9.73 8.47
CA TYR A 59 1.37 -11.15 8.19
C TYR A 59 0.10 -11.40 7.37
N ALA A 60 -0.70 -10.37 7.13
CA ALA A 60 -1.87 -10.44 6.27
C ALA A 60 -2.14 -9.06 5.68
N GLY A 61 -2.64 -9.06 4.46
CA GLY A 61 -2.99 -7.86 3.73
C GLY A 61 -3.72 -8.26 2.46
N THR A 62 -4.56 -7.37 1.98
CA THR A 62 -5.29 -7.54 0.73
C THR A 62 -5.12 -6.30 -0.11
N GLY A 63 -5.41 -6.40 -1.39
CA GLY A 63 -5.28 -5.28 -2.28
C GLY A 63 -5.30 -5.72 -3.73
N PHE A 64 -5.41 -4.75 -4.60
CA PHE A 64 -5.33 -4.96 -6.02
C PHE A 64 -4.74 -3.72 -6.68
N VAL A 65 -4.23 -3.93 -7.88
CA VAL A 65 -4.03 -2.86 -8.83
C VAL A 65 -4.70 -3.19 -10.14
N THR A 66 -5.04 -2.16 -10.89
CA THR A 66 -5.38 -2.26 -12.30
C THR A 66 -4.44 -1.39 -13.11
N LEU A 67 -4.14 -1.82 -14.33
CA LEU A 67 -3.39 -1.06 -15.31
C LEU A 67 -3.82 -1.47 -16.72
N GLU A 68 -3.81 -0.53 -17.65
CA GLU A 68 -3.91 -0.81 -19.07
C GLU A 68 -2.70 -1.63 -19.52
N ALA A 69 -2.94 -2.71 -20.27
CA ALA A 69 -1.90 -3.65 -20.68
C ALA A 69 -0.63 -2.95 -21.20
N GLY A 70 0.48 -3.13 -20.49
CA GLY A 70 1.79 -2.55 -20.84
C GLY A 70 2.01 -1.08 -20.45
N GLN A 71 1.04 -0.39 -19.85
CA GLN A 71 1.13 1.03 -19.51
C GLN A 71 1.15 1.26 -18.00
N LEU A 72 2.35 1.32 -17.40
CA LEU A 72 2.50 1.48 -15.95
C LEU A 72 2.01 2.84 -15.40
N GLU A 73 1.84 3.85 -16.23
CA GLU A 73 1.32 5.18 -15.83
C GLU A 73 -0.19 5.19 -15.56
N THR A 74 -0.88 4.16 -16.03
CA THR A 74 -2.31 3.93 -15.79
C THR A 74 -2.57 3.18 -14.49
N LEU A 75 -1.52 2.81 -13.74
CA LEU A 75 -1.64 2.02 -12.52
C LEU A 75 -2.51 2.73 -11.49
N ARG A 76 -3.59 2.08 -11.08
CA ARG A 76 -4.50 2.47 -10.00
C ARG A 76 -4.76 1.29 -9.09
N GLY A 77 -5.27 1.53 -7.90
CA GLY A 77 -5.58 0.43 -6.98
C GLY A 77 -5.54 0.84 -5.52
N GLU A 78 -5.60 -0.17 -4.67
CA GLU A 78 -5.58 0.01 -3.22
C GLU A 78 -4.96 -1.21 -2.53
N PHE A 79 -4.42 -0.98 -1.34
CA PHE A 79 -4.08 -2.05 -0.42
C PHE A 79 -4.60 -1.75 0.98
N HIS A 80 -4.93 -2.82 1.69
CA HIS A 80 -5.49 -2.81 3.03
C HIS A 80 -4.70 -3.75 3.94
N ILE A 81 -4.27 -3.23 5.09
CA ILE A 81 -3.55 -3.96 6.12
C ILE A 81 -4.39 -3.95 7.40
N PRO A 82 -4.81 -5.10 7.93
CA PRO A 82 -5.45 -5.15 9.23
C PRO A 82 -4.38 -4.92 10.31
N ILE A 83 -4.64 -4.03 11.28
CA ILE A 83 -3.68 -3.74 12.35
C ILE A 83 -3.35 -4.99 13.18
N ALA A 84 -4.31 -5.93 13.27
CA ALA A 84 -4.12 -7.20 13.97
C ALA A 84 -3.04 -8.10 13.33
N ALA A 85 -2.76 -7.90 12.04
CA ALA A 85 -1.75 -8.65 11.30
C ALA A 85 -0.34 -8.06 11.41
N ILE A 86 -0.19 -6.90 12.07
CA ILE A 86 1.10 -6.27 12.30
C ILE A 86 1.69 -6.86 13.57
N ARG A 87 2.93 -7.36 13.48
CA ARG A 87 3.65 -7.96 14.62
C ARG A 87 5.11 -7.54 14.63
N THR A 88 5.67 -7.47 15.82
CA THR A 88 7.05 -7.07 16.11
C THR A 88 7.94 -8.26 16.50
N GLY A 89 7.50 -9.49 16.20
CA GLY A 89 8.20 -10.73 16.54
C GLY A 89 7.50 -11.50 17.66
N ASN A 90 8.23 -11.89 18.71
CA ASN A 90 7.74 -12.74 19.80
C ASN A 90 7.42 -11.95 21.08
N ASP A 91 6.79 -10.78 20.95
CA ASP A 91 6.51 -9.88 22.07
C ASP A 91 5.05 -9.41 22.02
N ALA A 92 4.19 -10.16 22.71
CA ALA A 92 2.74 -9.93 22.69
C ALA A 92 2.36 -8.57 23.30
N THR A 93 3.04 -8.15 24.37
CA THR A 93 2.86 -6.83 24.98
C THR A 93 3.19 -5.70 24.00
N ARG A 94 4.33 -5.80 23.30
CA ARG A 94 4.70 -4.78 22.29
C ARG A 94 3.71 -4.75 21.12
N ASP A 95 3.24 -5.92 20.67
CA ASP A 95 2.21 -6.00 19.64
C ASP A 95 0.88 -5.39 20.11
N CYS A 96 0.53 -5.55 21.40
CA CYS A 96 -0.66 -4.92 21.96
C CYS A 96 -0.52 -3.39 22.03
N HIS A 97 0.62 -2.86 22.50
CA HIS A 97 0.88 -1.40 22.50
C HIS A 97 0.84 -0.79 21.10
N LEU A 98 1.32 -1.52 20.09
CA LEU A 98 1.23 -1.08 18.70
C LEU A 98 -0.24 -0.98 18.26
N ARG A 99 -1.09 -1.94 18.63
CA ARG A 99 -2.53 -1.90 18.34
C ARG A 99 -3.26 -0.81 19.12
N GLU A 100 -2.86 -0.53 20.36
CA GLU A 100 -3.36 0.63 21.12
C GLU A 100 -3.14 1.91 20.33
N SER A 101 -1.90 2.12 19.89
CA SER A 101 -1.49 3.30 19.12
C SER A 101 -2.24 3.38 17.79
N LEU A 102 -2.31 2.30 17.01
CA LEU A 102 -2.88 2.36 15.66
C LEU A 102 -4.41 2.28 15.62
N GLY A 103 -5.04 1.70 16.64
CA GLY A 103 -6.43 1.25 16.55
C GLY A 103 -7.44 1.99 17.41
N LEU A 104 -7.03 2.58 18.54
CA LEU A 104 -7.97 3.14 19.51
C LEU A 104 -8.49 4.52 19.12
N ASN A 105 -9.71 4.86 19.51
CA ASN A 105 -10.14 6.25 19.51
C ASN A 105 -9.71 6.93 20.81
N TYR A 106 -8.72 7.82 20.75
CA TYR A 106 -8.15 8.47 21.94
C TYR A 106 -9.12 9.40 22.66
N GLN A 107 -10.24 9.78 22.05
CA GLN A 107 -11.29 10.56 22.73
C GLN A 107 -12.18 9.69 23.64
N LEU A 108 -12.18 8.38 23.43
CA LEU A 108 -13.04 7.42 24.12
C LEU A 108 -12.27 6.42 24.99
N ALA A 109 -10.96 6.32 24.79
CA ALA A 109 -10.05 5.51 25.58
C ALA A 109 -9.21 6.40 26.49
N ASP A 110 -8.86 5.92 27.69
CA ASP A 110 -7.89 6.58 28.60
C ASP A 110 -6.43 6.50 28.07
N TYR A 111 -6.23 6.48 26.76
CA TYR A 111 -4.95 6.41 26.08
C TYR A 111 -4.46 7.82 25.72
N PRO A 112 -3.17 8.15 25.87
CA PRO A 112 -2.03 7.29 26.22
C PRO A 112 -1.74 7.22 27.73
N ALA A 113 -2.58 7.83 28.56
CA ALA A 113 -2.36 7.94 30.01
C ALA A 113 -2.34 6.57 30.71
N ARG A 114 -3.15 5.61 30.25
CA ARG A 114 -3.25 4.26 30.79
C ARG A 114 -2.81 3.21 29.78
N HIS A 115 -2.44 2.05 30.31
CA HIS A 115 -2.37 0.83 29.53
C HIS A 115 -3.77 0.22 29.46
N ILE A 116 -4.21 -0.14 28.26
CA ILE A 116 -5.56 -0.60 27.94
C ILE A 116 -5.60 -2.12 27.82
N CYS A 117 -4.52 -2.76 27.38
CA CYS A 117 -4.47 -4.21 27.30
C CYS A 117 -4.66 -4.88 28.67
N ASP A 118 -5.30 -6.04 28.65
CA ASP A 118 -5.46 -6.88 29.83
C ASP A 118 -4.17 -7.68 30.14
N SER A 119 -4.22 -8.54 31.16
CA SER A 119 -3.08 -9.39 31.53
C SER A 119 -2.70 -10.45 30.49
N ASN A 120 -3.48 -10.59 29.42
CA ASN A 120 -3.22 -11.51 28.31
C ASN A 120 -2.75 -10.75 27.05
N ASP A 121 -2.37 -9.47 27.18
CA ASP A 121 -1.99 -8.59 26.07
C ASP A 121 -3.11 -8.44 25.02
N MET A 122 -4.37 -8.42 25.47
CA MET A 122 -5.55 -8.27 24.62
C MET A 122 -6.27 -6.95 24.87
N LEU A 123 -6.70 -6.30 23.78
CA LEU A 123 -7.59 -5.14 23.85
C LEU A 123 -9.04 -5.59 24.09
N PRO A 124 -9.86 -4.78 24.78
CA PRO A 124 -11.29 -5.01 24.88
C PRO A 124 -11.94 -5.19 23.51
N GLU A 125 -12.83 -6.17 23.38
CA GLU A 125 -13.56 -6.41 22.12
C GLU A 125 -14.63 -5.34 21.86
N THR A 126 -15.14 -4.69 22.92
CA THR A 126 -16.22 -3.70 22.86
C THR A 126 -15.95 -2.48 23.76
N GLY A 127 -16.70 -1.40 23.54
CA GLY A 127 -16.61 -0.17 24.34
C GLY A 127 -15.67 0.89 23.74
N GLY A 128 -15.46 2.00 24.47
CA GLY A 128 -14.63 3.12 24.01
C GLY A 128 -13.14 2.78 23.86
N ALA A 129 -12.71 1.71 24.52
CA ALA A 129 -11.35 1.20 24.53
C ALA A 129 -11.12 0.01 23.58
N SER A 130 -12.08 -0.31 22.69
CA SER A 130 -11.88 -1.29 21.63
C SER A 130 -11.29 -0.66 20.36
N ILE A 131 -10.82 -1.51 19.45
CA ILE A 131 -10.28 -1.07 18.16
C ILE A 131 -11.38 -0.34 17.36
N LYS A 132 -11.19 0.97 17.17
CA LYS A 132 -12.02 1.81 16.30
C LYS A 132 -11.53 1.82 14.85
N TYR A 133 -10.22 1.75 14.66
CA TYR A 133 -9.55 1.83 13.35
C TYR A 133 -8.83 0.51 13.04
N PRO A 134 -9.53 -0.53 12.56
CA PRO A 134 -8.95 -1.86 12.39
C PRO A 134 -8.03 -2.01 11.17
N TRP A 135 -7.98 -1.00 10.29
CA TRP A 135 -7.29 -1.08 9.02
C TRP A 135 -6.42 0.14 8.74
N ILE A 136 -5.33 -0.11 8.03
CA ILE A 136 -4.49 0.87 7.34
C ILE A 136 -4.78 0.71 5.85
N HIS A 137 -5.14 1.80 5.18
CA HIS A 137 -5.41 1.80 3.74
C HIS A 137 -4.41 2.66 2.99
N PHE A 138 -4.13 2.30 1.75
CA PHE A 138 -3.45 3.16 0.81
C PHE A 138 -4.11 3.03 -0.55
N THR A 139 -4.45 4.18 -1.13
CA THR A 139 -5.05 4.27 -2.47
C THR A 139 -4.03 4.88 -3.43
N ILE A 140 -3.88 4.27 -4.60
CA ILE A 140 -3.01 4.76 -5.66
C ILE A 140 -3.80 5.72 -6.55
N ASP A 141 -3.47 7.00 -6.44
CA ASP A 141 -4.13 8.08 -7.16
C ASP A 141 -3.53 8.27 -8.55
N LYS A 142 -2.20 8.12 -8.66
CA LYS A 142 -1.44 8.30 -9.90
C LYS A 142 -0.12 7.52 -9.86
N SER A 143 0.34 7.09 -11.02
CA SER A 143 1.72 6.64 -11.23
C SER A 143 2.39 7.44 -12.35
N VAL A 144 3.71 7.52 -12.30
CA VAL A 144 4.56 8.13 -13.34
C VAL A 144 5.73 7.20 -13.62
N LEU A 145 6.03 6.94 -14.89
CA LEU A 145 7.19 6.14 -15.26
C LEU A 145 8.47 6.99 -15.12
N LEU A 146 9.47 6.46 -14.40
CA LEU A 146 10.77 7.11 -14.20
C LEU A 146 11.86 6.51 -15.10
N SER A 147 11.70 5.25 -15.53
CA SER A 147 12.59 4.58 -16.49
C SER A 147 12.16 4.83 -17.94
N SER A 148 13.03 4.53 -18.92
CA SER A 148 12.61 4.59 -20.32
C SER A 148 11.64 3.45 -20.66
N GLU A 149 10.70 3.69 -21.58
CA GLU A 149 9.80 2.65 -22.08
C GLU A 149 10.55 1.51 -22.79
N SER A 150 11.62 1.84 -23.51
CA SER A 150 12.46 0.86 -24.20
C SER A 150 13.16 -0.12 -23.24
N ASP A 151 13.59 0.36 -22.07
CA ASP A 151 14.19 -0.49 -21.04
C ASP A 151 13.15 -1.46 -20.48
N PHE A 152 11.93 -0.98 -20.23
CA PHE A 152 10.85 -1.82 -19.74
C PHE A 152 10.44 -2.89 -20.78
N ALA A 153 10.33 -2.52 -22.06
CA ALA A 153 10.00 -3.44 -23.13
C ALA A 153 11.00 -4.61 -23.23
N THR A 154 12.28 -4.35 -22.94
CA THR A 154 13.36 -5.34 -23.05
C THR A 154 13.55 -6.15 -21.76
N THR A 155 13.58 -5.47 -20.62
CA THR A 155 13.98 -6.07 -19.33
C THR A 155 12.80 -6.50 -18.47
N ARG A 156 11.59 -6.01 -18.79
CA ARG A 156 10.38 -6.13 -17.95
C ARG A 156 10.56 -5.51 -16.56
N LYS A 157 11.52 -4.59 -16.42
CA LYS A 157 11.83 -3.85 -15.20
C LYS A 157 11.62 -2.36 -15.42
N ALA A 158 11.06 -1.69 -14.43
CA ALA A 158 10.80 -0.26 -14.47
C ALA A 158 11.03 0.38 -13.10
N GLN A 159 11.33 1.67 -13.11
CA GLN A 159 11.19 2.52 -11.95
C GLN A 159 9.92 3.36 -12.15
N ILE A 160 9.06 3.42 -11.15
CA ILE A 160 7.85 4.26 -11.17
C ILE A 160 7.81 5.12 -9.91
N ARG A 161 7.15 6.27 -10.01
CA ARG A 161 6.75 7.07 -8.84
C ARG A 161 5.25 6.89 -8.63
N ILE A 162 4.86 6.41 -7.46
CA ILE A 162 3.46 6.25 -7.08
C ILE A 162 3.08 7.43 -6.20
N PHE A 163 2.01 8.12 -6.55
CA PHE A 163 1.32 9.11 -5.74
C PHE A 163 0.07 8.44 -5.17
N GLY A 164 -0.13 8.54 -3.87
CA GLY A 164 -1.26 7.92 -3.23
C GLY A 164 -1.62 8.56 -1.90
N THR A 165 -2.73 8.10 -1.37
CA THR A 165 -3.30 8.59 -0.12
C THR A 165 -3.36 7.46 0.88
N TRP A 166 -2.67 7.65 2.00
CA TRP A 166 -2.75 6.79 3.17
C TRP A 166 -3.95 7.18 4.02
N GLU A 167 -4.66 6.19 4.55
CA GLU A 167 -5.65 6.37 5.60
C GLU A 167 -5.26 5.49 6.80
N MET A 168 -4.95 6.14 7.92
CA MET A 168 -4.61 5.48 9.17
C MET A 168 -5.22 6.26 10.33
N HIS A 169 -5.74 5.56 11.33
CA HIS A 169 -6.32 6.19 12.52
C HIS A 169 -7.45 7.20 12.20
N GLY A 170 -8.17 6.99 11.08
CA GLY A 170 -9.22 7.89 10.60
C GLY A 170 -8.72 9.20 9.98
N GLN A 171 -7.41 9.38 9.84
CA GLN A 171 -6.77 10.51 9.17
C GLN A 171 -6.26 10.12 7.79
N LYS A 172 -6.23 11.09 6.87
CA LYS A 172 -5.74 10.91 5.49
C LYS A 172 -4.50 11.76 5.24
N PHE A 173 -3.51 11.16 4.60
CA PHE A 173 -2.27 11.83 4.23
C PHE A 173 -1.82 11.41 2.83
N SER A 174 -1.61 12.37 1.94
CA SER A 174 -1.14 12.11 0.58
C SER A 174 0.37 12.21 0.51
N SER A 175 1.01 11.22 -0.11
CA SER A 175 2.45 11.16 -0.29
C SER A 175 2.81 10.45 -1.59
N ASP A 176 4.08 10.51 -1.94
CA ASP A 176 4.58 9.86 -3.14
C ASP A 176 5.95 9.23 -2.92
N TYR A 177 6.15 8.06 -3.54
CA TYR A 177 7.36 7.27 -3.35
C TYR A 177 7.83 6.61 -4.64
N PRO A 178 9.16 6.47 -4.82
CA PRO A 178 9.72 5.68 -5.91
C PRO A 178 9.61 4.18 -5.61
N PHE A 179 9.33 3.41 -6.65
CA PHE A 179 9.23 1.96 -6.60
C PHE A 179 9.93 1.33 -7.80
N SER A 180 10.58 0.19 -7.56
CA SER A 180 11.03 -0.72 -8.61
C SER A 180 9.94 -1.74 -8.90
N VAL A 181 9.64 -1.97 -10.17
CA VAL A 181 8.68 -2.98 -10.64
C VAL A 181 9.37 -3.97 -11.55
N GLU A 182 9.09 -5.26 -11.38
CA GLU A 182 9.61 -6.35 -12.21
C GLU A 182 8.49 -7.33 -12.55
N PHE A 183 8.11 -7.40 -13.83
CA PHE A 183 7.11 -8.35 -14.32
C PHE A 183 7.73 -9.73 -14.56
N SER A 184 6.94 -10.79 -14.36
CA SER A 184 7.27 -12.11 -14.86
C SER A 184 7.30 -12.11 -16.39
N GLN A 185 8.05 -13.06 -16.96
CA GLN A 185 8.25 -13.17 -18.42
C GLN A 185 6.92 -13.36 -19.17
N ASP A 186 5.99 -14.11 -18.57
CA ASP A 186 4.64 -14.36 -19.10
C ASP A 186 3.64 -13.23 -18.78
N GLY A 187 4.04 -12.21 -18.01
CA GLY A 187 3.16 -11.12 -17.56
C GLY A 187 2.08 -11.54 -16.58
N SER A 188 2.09 -12.77 -16.05
CA SER A 188 1.08 -13.26 -15.10
C SER A 188 1.23 -12.68 -13.69
N SER A 189 2.36 -12.04 -13.39
CA SER A 189 2.62 -11.41 -12.10
C SER A 189 3.65 -10.29 -12.23
N PHE A 190 3.72 -9.45 -11.19
CA PHE A 190 4.85 -8.55 -11.01
C PHE A 190 5.18 -8.38 -9.53
N THR A 191 6.43 -8.00 -9.26
CA THR A 191 6.91 -7.63 -7.93
C THR A 191 7.19 -6.14 -7.87
N THR A 192 6.75 -5.48 -6.81
CA THR A 192 7.01 -4.06 -6.52
C THR A 192 7.83 -3.92 -5.25
N LYS A 193 8.93 -3.16 -5.32
CA LYS A 193 9.84 -2.92 -4.18
C LYS A 193 9.98 -1.44 -3.93
N GLY A 194 9.91 -1.02 -2.67
CA GLY A 194 10.09 0.37 -2.27
C GLY A 194 10.44 0.49 -0.79
N ASP A 195 11.25 1.49 -0.47
CA ASP A 195 11.53 1.90 0.90
C ASP A 195 10.83 3.25 1.12
N LEU A 196 10.05 3.35 2.19
CA LEU A 196 9.27 4.55 2.50
C LEU A 196 9.39 4.95 3.97
N VAL A 197 9.10 6.20 4.25
CA VAL A 197 9.07 6.75 5.61
C VAL A 197 7.74 7.46 5.81
N LEU A 198 7.05 7.14 6.90
CA LEU A 198 5.82 7.79 7.34
C LEU A 198 6.07 8.42 8.70
N ASN A 199 5.37 9.52 8.98
CA ASN A 199 5.35 10.14 10.30
C ASN A 199 4.01 9.79 10.99
N PHE A 200 4.04 9.35 12.24
CA PHE A 200 2.83 9.08 13.01
C PHE A 200 1.97 10.33 13.24
N ASP A 201 2.59 11.50 13.35
CA ASP A 201 1.90 12.76 13.56
C ASP A 201 1.00 13.16 12.38
N ASP A 202 1.38 12.79 11.15
CA ASP A 202 0.57 13.01 9.95
C ASP A 202 -0.80 12.31 10.04
N PHE A 203 -0.92 11.31 10.92
CA PHE A 203 -2.12 10.54 11.17
C PHE A 203 -2.70 10.75 12.56
N GLY A 204 -2.14 11.68 13.34
CA GLY A 204 -2.53 11.91 14.73
C GLY A 204 -2.31 10.71 15.66
N ILE A 205 -1.44 9.77 15.27
CA ILE A 205 -1.13 8.57 16.05
C ILE A 205 -0.23 8.96 17.22
N GLN A 206 -0.68 8.68 18.43
CA GLN A 206 0.08 8.94 19.65
C GLN A 206 0.82 7.69 20.07
N VAL A 207 2.13 7.82 20.29
CA VAL A 207 2.97 6.74 20.79
C VAL A 207 3.29 6.97 22.26
N LYS A 208 2.95 5.99 23.10
CA LYS A 208 3.20 6.09 24.53
C LYS A 208 4.70 6.05 24.84
N PRO A 209 5.21 6.96 25.69
CA PRO A 209 6.59 6.88 26.17
C PRO A 209 6.80 5.63 27.03
N VAL A 210 7.92 4.94 26.84
CA VAL A 210 8.27 3.75 27.60
C VAL A 210 9.12 4.16 28.80
N ARG A 211 8.71 3.82 30.03
CA ARG A 211 9.52 4.09 31.23
C ARG A 211 10.34 2.86 31.60
N VAL A 212 11.66 2.98 31.54
CA VAL A 212 12.61 1.91 31.91
C VAL A 212 13.56 2.46 32.97
N PHE A 213 13.61 1.83 34.15
CA PHE A 213 14.46 2.25 35.28
C PHE A 213 14.36 3.74 35.66
N GLY A 214 13.16 4.33 35.56
CA GLY A 214 12.94 5.76 35.86
C GLY A 214 13.27 6.74 34.73
N PHE A 215 13.82 6.27 33.61
CA PHE A 215 14.04 7.06 32.40
C PHE A 215 12.87 6.91 31.43
N SER A 216 12.49 8.00 30.77
CA SER A 216 11.49 7.99 29.70
C SER A 216 12.20 7.81 28.35
N LEU A 217 11.88 6.73 27.65
CA LEU A 217 12.29 6.50 26.28
C LEU A 217 11.19 6.97 25.35
N SER A 218 11.52 7.90 24.45
CA SER A 218 10.65 8.30 23.36
C SER A 218 10.82 7.32 22.19
N VAL A 219 9.70 7.05 21.54
CA VAL A 219 9.68 6.39 20.24
C VAL A 219 9.89 7.47 19.19
N ASP A 220 10.66 7.18 18.16
CA ASP A 220 10.76 8.04 16.98
C ASP A 220 9.37 8.14 16.34
N GLU A 221 8.98 9.37 15.98
CA GLU A 221 7.72 9.65 15.29
C GLU A 221 7.73 9.08 13.87
N MET A 222 8.91 8.77 13.35
CA MET A 222 9.10 8.21 12.01
C MET A 222 9.11 6.68 12.01
N ILE A 223 8.28 6.08 11.16
CA ILE A 223 8.31 4.65 10.84
C ILE A 223 8.93 4.44 9.45
N LYS A 224 9.98 3.62 9.39
CA LYS A 224 10.59 3.20 8.12
C LYS A 224 9.93 1.92 7.66
N LEU A 225 9.45 1.91 6.44
CA LEU A 225 8.76 0.81 5.81
C LEU A 225 9.58 0.27 4.65
N LYS A 226 9.64 -1.05 4.52
CA LYS A 226 10.25 -1.75 3.39
C LYS A 226 9.22 -2.69 2.78
N LEU A 227 8.85 -2.40 1.53
CA LEU A 227 7.87 -3.13 0.76
C LEU A 227 8.55 -4.01 -0.27
N ASN A 228 8.11 -5.26 -0.34
CA ASN A 228 8.35 -6.17 -1.44
C ASN A 228 7.03 -6.88 -1.72
N LEU A 229 6.25 -6.39 -2.67
CA LEU A 229 4.87 -6.83 -2.90
C LEU A 229 4.78 -7.69 -4.15
N LEU A 230 4.18 -8.88 -4.05
CA LEU A 230 3.91 -9.75 -5.19
C LEU A 230 2.44 -9.62 -5.61
N MET A 231 2.22 -9.19 -6.84
CA MET A 231 0.91 -9.01 -7.46
C MET A 231 0.71 -10.08 -8.54
N LYS A 232 -0.44 -10.76 -8.54
CA LYS A 232 -0.77 -11.81 -9.51
C LYS A 232 -1.98 -11.42 -10.33
N LYS A 233 -1.87 -11.58 -11.65
CA LYS A 233 -2.95 -11.30 -12.60
C LYS A 233 -4.15 -12.18 -12.27
N VAL A 234 -5.33 -11.60 -12.25
CA VAL A 234 -6.59 -12.34 -12.16
C VAL A 234 -6.87 -12.89 -13.56
N GLY A 235 -7.09 -14.20 -13.67
CA GLY A 235 -7.41 -14.82 -14.95
C GLY A 235 -8.68 -14.21 -15.55
N ASN A 236 -8.73 -14.13 -16.88
CA ASN A 236 -9.96 -13.86 -17.63
C ASN A 236 -10.87 -15.09 -17.62
#